data_AF-A0A939WQ42-F1
#
_entry.id   AF-A0A939WQ42-F1
#
_cell.length_a   1.000
_cell.length_b   1.000
_cell.length_c   1.000
_cell.angle_alpha   90.00
_cell.angle_beta   90.00
_cell.angle_gamma   90.00
#
_symmetry.space_group_name_H-M   'P 1'
#
loop_
_entity.id
_entity.type
_entity.pdbx_description
1 polymer ?
#
loop_
_entity_poly.entity_id
_entity_poly.type
_entity_poly.pdbx_seq_one_letter_code
_entity_poly.pdbx_strand_id
1 'polypeptide(L)'
;MSMTYDLIVPLGFACSCSQALRRAGLQLASFPWDWVGTPPPSERCRLICNGFKDWMNLEDLQWAGKNDTYGHEEVRNVRSGLIIMHDFAHGVSIEEQYPAIAEKYARRIARLDKLLRESKKVLLVHIDTPVSPTPLPNEDCQKSMEIMSAKYPDVEFSFLLLSLEPGRTLENRVDETPLPNLRRIAFDFKSYEPDAPVFGIDVETLANLLKAEYRVRDYRSKEEIAAYAKKKRGKRDKKLRRKMEEFGASTMPQYVLHRIRRVWRKVLSAAGPRALAARAVQREYKQMLLLGANRETAFRLHERWRFTETSLFSAASSGSLAALADALKRPDAIAKGLFTLDEPKQAWHSADFGLEFKVKLQWKEGKPPPAKAQMDEDLADLRGRLEKLAEDFRRRLANDEETLLVYRLAEGEGPGPDLAERLDGLEAAIAALGARNWKLLVVCRESDLAKMPPPSANRIYRSVRRFTPDEHETWGELGDPVGWSAIFTEFAPAAKSSK
;
A
#
# COMPACT_ATOMS: atom_id res chain seq x y z
N MET A 1 -21.29 11.56 -10.43
CA MET A 1 -20.64 12.79 -9.92
C MET A 1 -20.27 12.56 -8.46
N SER A 2 -19.08 12.98 -8.00
CA SER A 2 -18.67 12.78 -6.60
C SER A 2 -19.27 13.83 -5.66
N MET A 3 -19.81 13.42 -4.51
CA MET A 3 -20.36 14.33 -3.49
C MET A 3 -19.24 15.02 -2.72
N THR A 4 -19.34 16.34 -2.53
CA THR A 4 -18.29 17.13 -1.88
C THR A 4 -18.78 17.71 -0.55
N TYR A 5 -18.02 17.48 0.52
CA TYR A 5 -18.29 17.97 1.87
C TYR A 5 -17.13 18.83 2.37
N ASP A 6 -17.39 19.78 3.27
CA ASP A 6 -16.32 20.59 3.89
C ASP A 6 -15.54 19.79 4.94
N LEU A 7 -16.23 18.86 5.59
CA LEU A 7 -15.67 18.00 6.62
C LEU A 7 -16.34 16.63 6.59
N ILE A 8 -15.54 15.58 6.79
CA ILE A 8 -16.03 14.21 6.99
C ILE A 8 -15.57 13.73 8.37
N VAL A 9 -16.52 13.32 9.22
CA VAL A 9 -16.31 12.97 10.62
C VAL A 9 -16.60 11.48 10.84
N PRO A 10 -15.60 10.69 11.30
CA PRO A 10 -15.83 9.29 11.65
C PRO A 10 -16.64 9.16 12.95
N LEU A 11 -17.78 8.47 12.87
CA LEU A 11 -18.62 8.01 13.96
C LEU A 11 -18.69 6.48 14.07
N GLY A 12 -17.85 5.73 13.34
CA GLY A 12 -17.82 4.26 13.35
C GLY A 12 -17.35 3.64 14.66
N PHE A 13 -17.93 2.51 15.04
CA PHE A 13 -17.73 1.79 16.33
C PHE A 13 -16.27 1.48 16.66
N ALA A 14 -15.44 1.21 15.63
CA ALA A 14 -14.03 0.89 15.78
C ALA A 14 -13.11 1.80 14.94
N CYS A 15 -11.80 1.65 15.15
CA CYS A 15 -10.77 2.41 14.45
C CYS A 15 -10.78 2.20 12.92
N SER A 16 -11.39 1.11 12.43
CA SER A 16 -11.51 0.76 11.02
C SER A 16 -12.17 1.85 10.18
N CYS A 17 -13.19 2.53 10.71
CA CYS A 17 -13.83 3.68 10.06
C CYS A 17 -12.84 4.82 9.78
N SER A 18 -12.03 5.17 10.79
CA SER A 18 -10.98 6.19 10.63
C SER A 18 -9.87 5.74 9.68
N GLN A 19 -9.55 4.45 9.64
CA GLN A 19 -8.57 3.90 8.70
C GLN A 19 -9.08 3.98 7.25
N ALA A 20 -10.33 3.60 6.98
CA ALA A 20 -10.93 3.64 5.65
C ALA A 20 -10.96 5.07 5.11
N LEU A 21 -11.47 6.03 5.90
CA LEU A 21 -11.48 7.45 5.53
C LEU A 21 -10.09 8.01 5.28
N ARG A 22 -9.09 7.58 6.07
CA ARG A 22 -7.70 8.03 5.89
C ARG A 22 -7.08 7.48 4.62
N ARG A 23 -7.33 6.21 4.28
CA ARG A 23 -6.86 5.60 3.02
C ARG A 23 -7.53 6.23 1.81
N ALA A 24 -8.82 6.57 1.92
CA ALA A 24 -9.55 7.30 0.89
C ALA A 24 -9.09 8.77 0.71
N GLY A 25 -8.24 9.29 1.61
CA GLY A 25 -7.81 10.69 1.58
C GLY A 25 -8.88 11.68 2.09
N LEU A 26 -9.91 11.18 2.76
CA LEU A 26 -11.08 11.94 3.21
C LEU A 26 -10.97 12.45 4.65
N GLN A 27 -10.01 11.95 5.43
CA GLN A 27 -9.83 12.38 6.82
C GLN A 27 -8.83 13.54 6.94
N LEU A 28 -9.32 14.76 7.23
CA LEU A 28 -8.47 15.96 7.32
C LEU A 28 -7.47 15.94 8.48
N ALA A 29 -7.88 15.36 9.61
CA ALA A 29 -7.08 15.27 10.82
C ALA A 29 -7.49 14.06 11.66
N SER A 30 -6.72 13.76 12.71
CA SER A 30 -7.17 12.79 13.71
C SER A 30 -8.11 13.43 14.71
N PHE A 31 -9.26 12.81 14.92
CA PHE A 31 -10.30 13.25 15.83
C PHE A 31 -10.28 12.44 17.14
N PRO A 32 -11.10 12.81 18.14
CA PRO A 32 -11.13 12.11 19.42
C PRO A 32 -11.43 10.61 19.26
N TRP A 33 -12.32 10.23 18.35
CA TRP A 33 -12.83 8.86 18.22
C TRP A 33 -11.94 7.91 17.42
N ASP A 34 -10.85 8.39 16.80
CA ASP A 34 -10.05 7.60 15.85
C ASP A 34 -9.50 6.28 16.42
N TRP A 35 -9.36 6.20 17.75
CA TRP A 35 -8.66 5.13 18.47
C TRP A 35 -9.43 4.64 19.71
N VAL A 36 -10.74 4.91 19.75
CA VAL A 36 -11.61 4.59 20.88
C VAL A 36 -12.76 3.72 20.37
N GLY A 37 -12.99 2.59 21.01
CA GLY A 37 -14.24 1.83 20.89
C GLY A 37 -15.31 2.48 21.75
N THR A 38 -16.50 2.72 21.23
CA THR A 38 -17.46 3.64 21.89
C THR A 38 -18.90 3.13 21.88
N PRO A 39 -19.79 3.79 22.66
CA PRO A 39 -21.24 3.72 22.45
C PRO A 39 -21.68 4.15 21.02
N PRO A 40 -22.97 3.96 20.68
CA PRO A 40 -23.55 4.32 19.38
C PRO A 40 -23.29 5.78 18.95
N PRO A 41 -23.39 6.08 17.64
CA PRO A 41 -23.15 7.42 17.09
C PRO A 41 -23.88 8.57 17.76
N SER A 42 -25.12 8.39 18.22
CA SER A 42 -25.85 9.48 18.88
C SER A 42 -25.20 9.92 20.19
N GLU A 43 -24.63 9.00 20.98
CA GLU A 43 -23.88 9.34 22.19
C GLU A 43 -22.59 10.10 21.86
N ARG A 44 -21.92 9.76 20.75
CA ARG A 44 -20.78 10.56 20.27
C ARG A 44 -21.21 11.98 19.94
N CYS A 45 -22.35 12.15 19.28
CA CYS A 45 -22.88 13.46 18.95
C CYS A 45 -23.23 14.25 20.23
N ARG A 46 -23.79 13.61 21.26
CA ARG A 46 -24.02 14.26 22.56
C ARG A 46 -22.73 14.72 23.22
N LEU A 47 -21.66 13.92 23.16
CA LEU A 47 -20.35 14.30 23.66
C LEU A 47 -19.75 15.47 22.87
N ILE A 48 -19.91 15.51 21.54
CA ILE A 48 -19.55 16.70 20.76
C ILE A 48 -20.36 17.90 21.27
N CYS A 49 -21.66 17.70 21.49
CA CYS A 49 -22.56 18.79 21.86
C CYS A 49 -22.34 19.34 23.27
N ASN A 50 -21.99 18.50 24.22
CA ASN A 50 -21.65 18.89 25.59
C ASN A 50 -20.18 19.34 25.77
N GLY A 51 -19.41 19.42 24.68
CA GLY A 51 -18.01 19.86 24.74
C GLY A 51 -17.07 18.82 25.35
N PHE A 52 -17.42 17.54 25.26
CA PHE A 52 -16.70 16.41 25.85
C PHE A 52 -16.57 16.52 27.36
N LYS A 53 -17.60 17.08 28.01
CA LYS A 53 -17.66 17.11 29.47
C LYS A 53 -17.61 15.67 30.00
N ASP A 54 -16.76 15.43 31.00
CA ASP A 54 -16.59 14.15 31.69
C ASP A 54 -16.19 12.95 30.79
N TRP A 55 -15.64 13.23 29.59
CA TRP A 55 -15.26 12.22 28.60
C TRP A 55 -14.07 11.33 29.03
N MET A 56 -13.11 11.89 29.77
CA MET A 56 -11.89 11.20 30.22
C MET A 56 -11.43 11.77 31.56
N ASN A 57 -12.28 11.73 32.58
CA ASN A 57 -11.86 12.05 33.92
C ASN A 57 -10.97 10.91 34.45
N LEU A 58 -9.87 11.26 35.13
CA LEU A 58 -8.87 10.26 35.56
C LEU A 58 -9.49 9.19 36.46
N GLU A 59 -10.36 9.60 37.36
CA GLU A 59 -11.09 8.75 38.31
C GLU A 59 -12.04 7.74 37.64
N ASP A 60 -12.43 7.99 36.39
CA ASP A 60 -13.31 7.11 35.63
C ASP A 60 -12.52 6.09 34.78
N LEU A 61 -11.18 6.17 34.72
CA LEU A 61 -10.35 5.30 33.87
C LEU A 61 -9.86 4.07 34.63
N GLN A 62 -10.10 2.89 34.06
CA GLN A 62 -9.66 1.60 34.60
C GLN A 62 -9.05 0.72 33.52
N TRP A 63 -8.08 -0.11 33.90
CA TRP A 63 -7.54 -1.13 33.01
C TRP A 63 -8.62 -2.16 32.64
N ALA A 64 -8.77 -2.42 31.35
CA ALA A 64 -9.77 -3.33 30.80
C ALA A 64 -9.16 -4.56 30.12
N GLY A 65 -7.90 -4.48 29.69
CA GLY A 65 -7.22 -5.60 29.05
C GLY A 65 -5.87 -5.22 28.47
N LYS A 66 -5.17 -6.21 27.93
CA LYS A 66 -3.93 -6.02 27.17
C LYS A 66 -4.20 -6.23 25.70
N ASN A 67 -3.67 -5.33 24.88
CA ASN A 67 -3.67 -5.47 23.43
C ASN A 67 -2.23 -5.70 22.93
N ASP A 68 -1.79 -6.95 23.07
CA ASP A 68 -0.43 -7.38 22.72
C ASP A 68 -0.12 -7.18 21.22
N THR A 69 -1.14 -7.16 20.37
CA THR A 69 -1.02 -6.90 18.92
C THR A 69 -0.41 -5.53 18.63
N TYR A 70 -0.69 -4.53 19.48
CA TYR A 70 -0.22 -3.17 19.25
C TYR A 70 0.74 -2.64 20.31
N GLY A 71 1.02 -3.43 21.36
CA GLY A 71 1.85 -3.03 22.50
C GLY A 71 1.20 -1.93 23.33
N HIS A 72 -0.13 -1.98 23.47
CA HIS A 72 -0.93 -1.02 24.20
C HIS A 72 -1.84 -1.73 25.21
N GLU A 73 -2.18 -1.02 26.28
CA GLU A 73 -3.19 -1.46 27.24
C GLU A 73 -4.54 -0.83 26.91
N GLU A 74 -5.59 -1.63 27.06
CA GLU A 74 -6.97 -1.18 26.87
C GLU A 74 -7.44 -0.54 28.18
N VAL A 75 -7.84 0.73 28.10
CA VAL A 75 -8.37 1.48 29.25
C VAL A 75 -9.84 1.76 29.01
N ARG A 76 -10.68 1.39 29.96
CA ARG A 76 -12.11 1.67 29.94
C ARG A 76 -12.43 2.88 30.80
N ASN A 77 -13.23 3.79 30.25
CA ASN A 77 -13.95 4.77 31.07
C ASN A 77 -15.21 4.08 31.63
N VAL A 78 -15.27 3.85 32.94
CA VAL A 78 -16.37 3.10 33.57
C VAL A 78 -17.69 3.86 33.58
N ARG A 79 -17.66 5.20 33.54
CA ARG A 79 -18.85 6.05 33.51
C ARG A 79 -19.54 6.02 32.15
N SER A 80 -18.76 6.11 31.07
CA SER A 80 -19.28 6.23 29.70
C SER A 80 -19.20 4.93 28.88
N GLY A 81 -18.49 3.92 29.38
CA GLY A 81 -18.27 2.64 28.70
C GLY A 81 -17.25 2.70 27.56
N LEU A 82 -16.56 3.83 27.35
CA LEU A 82 -15.57 4.00 26.30
C LEU A 82 -14.35 3.11 26.51
N ILE A 83 -13.79 2.58 25.43
CA ILE A 83 -12.58 1.74 25.46
C ILE A 83 -11.49 2.42 24.62
N ILE A 84 -10.41 2.84 25.28
CA ILE A 84 -9.24 3.48 24.66
C ILE A 84 -8.21 2.38 24.36
N MET A 85 -7.95 2.10 23.09
CA MET A 85 -7.21 0.88 22.67
C MET A 85 -5.74 1.10 22.32
N HIS A 86 -5.29 2.34 22.08
CA HIS A 86 -3.98 2.60 21.45
C HIS A 86 -3.15 3.71 22.09
N ASP A 87 -3.56 4.18 23.26
CA ASP A 87 -2.95 5.39 23.83
C ASP A 87 -2.18 5.16 25.13
N PHE A 88 -2.50 4.11 25.87
CA PHE A 88 -1.79 3.71 27.07
C PHE A 88 -0.76 2.62 26.73
N ALA A 89 0.48 2.85 27.10
CA ALA A 89 1.59 1.91 26.94
C ALA A 89 1.61 0.89 28.09
N HIS A 90 2.18 -0.28 27.82
CA HIS A 90 2.37 -1.32 28.84
C HIS A 90 3.30 -0.87 29.96
N GLY A 91 2.98 -1.32 31.18
CA GLY A 91 3.88 -1.21 32.34
C GLY A 91 4.06 0.21 32.88
N VAL A 92 3.23 1.16 32.45
CA VAL A 92 3.20 2.55 32.96
C VAL A 92 1.80 2.82 33.47
N SER A 93 1.66 3.41 34.68
CA SER A 93 0.35 3.60 35.30
C SER A 93 -0.55 4.55 34.50
N ILE A 94 -1.88 4.49 34.72
CA ILE A 94 -2.83 5.41 34.06
C ILE A 94 -2.51 6.84 34.45
N GLU A 95 -2.27 7.08 35.74
CA GLU A 95 -2.00 8.39 36.35
C GLU A 95 -0.78 9.05 35.74
N GLU A 96 0.29 8.28 35.49
CA GLU A 96 1.53 8.79 34.89
C GLU A 96 1.33 9.18 33.42
N GLN A 97 0.57 8.39 32.67
CA GLN A 97 0.33 8.64 31.23
C GLN A 97 -0.79 9.68 30.98
N TYR A 98 -1.69 9.85 31.95
CA TYR A 98 -2.92 10.62 31.81
C TYR A 98 -2.70 12.07 31.35
N PRO A 99 -1.78 12.87 31.92
CA PRO A 99 -1.63 14.27 31.52
C PRO A 99 -1.34 14.44 30.02
N ALA A 100 -0.44 13.62 29.47
CA ALA A 100 -0.06 13.67 28.05
C ALA A 100 -1.20 13.19 27.14
N ILE A 101 -1.98 12.20 27.59
CA ILE A 101 -3.14 11.69 26.88
C ILE A 101 -4.28 12.72 26.89
N ALA A 102 -4.62 13.26 28.06
CA ALA A 102 -5.64 14.30 28.23
C ALA A 102 -5.34 15.53 27.35
N GLU A 103 -4.10 16.04 27.38
CA GLU A 103 -3.69 17.17 26.54
C GLU A 103 -3.82 16.84 25.03
N LYS A 104 -3.49 15.61 24.64
CA LYS A 104 -3.66 15.15 23.25
C LYS A 104 -5.12 15.16 22.82
N TYR A 105 -6.04 14.68 23.66
CA TYR A 105 -7.47 14.69 23.36
C TYR A 105 -8.05 16.10 23.37
N ALA A 106 -7.67 16.95 24.33
CA ALA A 106 -8.08 18.36 24.35
C ALA A 106 -7.75 19.07 23.02
N ARG A 107 -6.54 18.88 22.49
CA ARG A 107 -6.16 19.43 21.16
C ARG A 107 -6.94 18.84 19.98
N ARG A 108 -7.43 17.60 20.08
CA ARG A 108 -8.24 16.97 19.03
C ARG A 108 -9.69 17.44 19.11
N ILE A 109 -10.23 17.59 20.32
CA ILE A 109 -11.56 18.12 20.60
C ILE A 109 -11.66 19.55 20.07
N ALA A 110 -10.73 20.43 20.46
CA ALA A 110 -10.69 21.81 20.00
C ALA A 110 -10.59 21.91 18.46
N ARG A 111 -9.85 20.99 17.82
CA ARG A 111 -9.75 20.94 16.36
C ARG A 111 -11.07 20.51 15.71
N LEU A 112 -11.73 19.49 16.27
CA LEU A 112 -13.01 19.02 15.76
C LEU A 112 -14.08 20.12 15.87
N ASP A 113 -14.21 20.75 17.03
CA ASP A 113 -15.16 21.86 17.25
C ASP A 113 -14.87 23.02 16.30
N LYS A 114 -13.61 23.42 16.13
CA LYS A 114 -13.22 24.44 15.15
C LYS A 114 -13.67 24.08 13.74
N LEU A 115 -13.33 22.88 13.25
CA LEU A 115 -13.67 22.46 11.90
C LEU A 115 -15.18 22.34 11.68
N LEU A 116 -15.94 21.92 12.68
CA LEU A 116 -17.40 21.87 12.61
C LEU A 116 -17.99 23.28 12.45
N ARG A 117 -17.51 24.27 13.20
CA ARG A 117 -17.97 25.67 13.10
C ARG A 117 -17.62 26.33 11.77
N GLU A 118 -16.51 25.95 11.16
CA GLU A 118 -16.04 26.50 9.89
C GLU A 118 -16.66 25.80 8.67
N SER A 119 -17.36 24.69 8.86
CA SER A 119 -17.97 23.90 7.78
C SER A 119 -19.38 24.40 7.47
N LYS A 120 -19.85 24.17 6.23
CA LYS A 120 -21.25 24.34 5.81
C LYS A 120 -21.92 23.01 5.49
N LYS A 121 -21.18 22.04 4.96
CA LYS A 121 -21.64 20.68 4.70
C LYS A 121 -20.73 19.66 5.38
N VAL A 122 -21.30 18.86 6.28
CA VAL A 122 -20.58 17.84 7.04
C VAL A 122 -21.16 16.46 6.79
N LEU A 123 -20.31 15.49 6.47
CA LEU A 123 -20.70 14.08 6.40
C LEU A 123 -20.27 13.36 7.68
N LEU A 124 -21.23 12.78 8.38
CA LEU A 124 -21.02 11.83 9.47
C LEU A 124 -20.93 10.42 8.88
N VAL A 125 -19.92 9.63 9.24
CA VAL A 125 -19.70 8.31 8.65
C VAL A 125 -19.64 7.23 9.73
N HIS A 126 -20.53 6.24 9.63
CA HIS A 126 -20.47 5.02 10.43
C HIS A 126 -20.14 3.82 9.54
N ILE A 127 -19.32 2.91 10.05
CA ILE A 127 -19.06 1.61 9.44
C ILE A 127 -19.31 0.55 10.49
N ASP A 128 -20.20 -0.38 10.18
CA ASP A 128 -20.49 -1.53 11.04
C ASP A 128 -19.23 -2.39 11.19
N THR A 129 -19.20 -3.17 12.27
CA THR A 129 -18.12 -4.14 12.51
C THR A 129 -18.73 -5.53 12.70
N PRO A 130 -17.99 -6.62 12.39
CA PRO A 130 -18.51 -7.98 12.55
C PRO A 130 -18.90 -8.34 13.98
N VAL A 131 -18.44 -7.58 14.97
CA VAL A 131 -18.73 -7.77 16.39
C VAL A 131 -19.89 -6.90 16.89
N SER A 132 -20.45 -6.02 16.06
CA SER A 132 -21.63 -5.25 16.45
C SER A 132 -22.82 -6.20 16.44
N PRO A 133 -23.46 -6.48 17.59
CA PRO A 133 -24.52 -7.48 17.69
C PRO A 133 -25.81 -7.06 16.97
N THR A 134 -25.90 -5.80 16.54
CA THR A 134 -27.07 -5.26 15.85
C THR A 134 -26.60 -4.20 14.84
N PRO A 135 -27.13 -4.23 13.60
CA PRO A 135 -26.96 -3.13 12.65
C PRO A 135 -27.41 -1.82 13.28
N LEU A 136 -26.71 -0.72 12.98
CA LEU A 136 -27.10 0.58 13.52
C LEU A 136 -28.50 0.99 12.99
N PRO A 137 -29.49 1.25 13.86
CA PRO A 137 -30.81 1.69 13.41
C PRO A 137 -30.76 3.06 12.72
N ASN A 138 -31.63 3.27 11.73
CA ASN A 138 -31.73 4.54 11.01
C ASN A 138 -32.12 5.69 11.96
N GLU A 139 -32.91 5.39 12.99
CA GLU A 139 -33.34 6.34 14.02
C GLU A 139 -32.15 6.90 14.80
N ASP A 140 -31.11 6.09 15.05
CA ASP A 140 -29.91 6.58 15.74
C ASP A 140 -29.05 7.48 14.85
N CYS A 141 -29.04 7.20 13.54
CA CYS A 141 -28.41 8.07 12.55
C CYS A 141 -29.14 9.41 12.44
N GLN A 142 -30.48 9.38 12.39
CA GLN A 142 -31.32 10.59 12.38
C GLN A 142 -31.10 11.42 13.65
N LYS A 143 -31.18 10.78 14.81
CA LYS A 143 -30.95 11.43 16.11
C LYS A 143 -29.56 12.06 16.20
N SER A 144 -28.54 11.41 15.63
CA SER A 144 -27.19 11.97 15.53
C SER A 144 -27.18 13.28 14.75
N MET A 145 -27.86 13.32 13.60
CA MET A 145 -27.98 14.56 12.80
C MET A 145 -28.77 15.64 13.55
N GLU A 146 -29.88 15.29 14.21
CA GLU A 146 -30.69 16.24 15.00
C GLU A 146 -29.87 16.90 16.12
N ILE A 147 -29.13 16.10 16.90
CA ILE A 147 -28.25 16.58 17.98
C ILE A 147 -27.20 17.55 17.44
N MET A 148 -26.60 17.22 16.29
CA MET A 148 -25.55 18.04 15.67
C MET A 148 -26.12 19.34 15.09
N SER A 149 -27.24 19.26 14.37
CA SER A 149 -27.94 20.42 13.82
C SER A 149 -28.41 21.39 14.90
N ALA A 150 -28.85 20.88 16.06
CA ALA A 150 -29.24 21.74 17.19
C ALA A 150 -28.07 22.60 17.72
N LYS A 151 -26.83 22.08 17.71
CA LYS A 151 -25.65 22.83 18.14
C LYS A 151 -25.03 23.69 17.04
N TYR A 152 -25.10 23.22 15.80
CA TYR A 152 -24.51 23.88 14.63
C TYR A 152 -25.61 24.14 13.57
N PRO A 153 -26.52 25.10 13.83
CA PRO A 153 -27.70 25.31 12.98
C PRO A 153 -27.37 25.76 11.55
N ASP A 154 -26.20 26.38 11.35
CA ASP A 154 -25.73 26.84 10.03
C ASP A 154 -25.01 25.75 9.22
N VAL A 155 -25.03 24.50 9.69
CA VAL A 155 -24.32 23.37 9.10
C VAL A 155 -25.31 22.32 8.61
N GLU A 156 -25.22 21.97 7.34
CA GLU A 156 -25.94 20.87 6.73
C GLU A 156 -25.23 19.55 7.07
N PHE A 157 -25.89 18.69 7.85
CA PHE A 157 -25.39 17.36 8.17
C PHE A 157 -26.00 16.31 7.23
N SER A 158 -25.14 15.47 6.67
CA SER A 158 -25.52 14.19 6.08
C SER A 158 -24.90 13.04 6.86
N PHE A 159 -25.46 11.85 6.70
CA PHE A 159 -24.99 10.63 7.35
C PHE A 159 -24.79 9.53 6.30
N LEU A 160 -23.63 8.88 6.33
CA LEU A 160 -23.33 7.68 5.57
C LEU A 160 -23.21 6.50 6.53
N LEU A 161 -24.08 5.51 6.35
CA LEU A 161 -24.03 4.24 7.05
C LEU A 161 -23.52 3.15 6.10
N LEU A 162 -22.34 2.59 6.41
CA LEU A 162 -21.81 1.40 5.74
C LEU A 162 -22.14 0.17 6.57
N SER A 163 -23.19 -0.55 6.17
CA SER A 163 -23.70 -1.71 6.90
C SER A 163 -23.08 -3.01 6.44
N LEU A 164 -22.74 -3.88 7.39
CA LEU A 164 -22.24 -5.22 7.07
C LEU A 164 -23.42 -6.13 6.76
N GLU A 165 -23.51 -6.63 5.54
CA GLU A 165 -24.57 -7.56 5.12
C GLU A 165 -23.95 -8.83 4.52
N PRO A 166 -23.81 -9.92 5.33
CA PRO A 166 -23.16 -11.15 4.89
C PRO A 166 -23.74 -11.74 3.61
N GLY A 167 -22.87 -12.25 2.73
CA GLY A 167 -23.26 -12.89 1.46
C GLY A 167 -23.61 -11.94 0.31
N ARG A 168 -23.55 -10.62 0.52
CA ARG A 168 -23.76 -9.60 -0.51
C ARG A 168 -22.42 -9.04 -0.98
N THR A 169 -22.13 -9.06 -2.28
CA THR A 169 -20.92 -8.47 -2.84
C THR A 169 -21.06 -6.95 -3.04
N LEU A 170 -19.95 -6.28 -3.36
CA LEU A 170 -19.96 -4.86 -3.68
C LEU A 170 -20.81 -4.55 -4.93
N GLU A 171 -20.86 -5.46 -5.89
CA GLU A 171 -21.58 -5.31 -7.16
C GLU A 171 -23.11 -5.38 -6.96
N ASN A 172 -23.58 -6.20 -6.02
CA ASN A 172 -25.00 -6.35 -5.68
C ASN A 172 -25.37 -5.71 -4.34
N ARG A 173 -24.57 -4.73 -3.89
CA ARG A 173 -24.78 -3.96 -2.66
C ARG A 173 -26.16 -3.29 -2.62
N VAL A 174 -26.68 -3.11 -1.41
CA VAL A 174 -27.81 -2.18 -1.19
C VAL A 174 -27.23 -0.77 -1.19
N ASP A 175 -27.89 0.16 -1.87
CA ASP A 175 -27.55 1.58 -1.88
C ASP A 175 -28.84 2.38 -1.85
N GLU A 176 -29.20 2.84 -0.66
CA GLU A 176 -30.52 3.42 -0.38
C GLU A 176 -30.40 4.73 0.41
N THR A 177 -31.45 5.53 0.38
CA THR A 177 -31.57 6.76 1.16
C THR A 177 -32.82 6.66 2.03
N PRO A 178 -32.75 5.93 3.17
CA PRO A 178 -33.94 5.57 3.93
C PRO A 178 -34.57 6.77 4.65
N LEU A 179 -33.80 7.84 4.89
CA LEU A 179 -34.27 9.10 5.44
C LEU A 179 -33.57 10.26 4.71
N PRO A 180 -34.14 11.48 4.71
CA PRO A 180 -33.47 12.66 4.19
C PRO A 180 -32.05 12.80 4.77
N ASN A 181 -31.08 13.00 3.89
CA ASN A 181 -29.66 13.15 4.24
C ASN A 181 -28.99 11.92 4.90
N LEU A 182 -29.68 10.77 5.00
CA LEU A 182 -29.09 9.50 5.40
C LEU A 182 -28.96 8.60 4.18
N ARG A 183 -27.74 8.25 3.80
CA ARG A 183 -27.45 7.23 2.80
C ARG A 183 -26.92 5.98 3.47
N ARG A 184 -27.44 4.82 3.08
CA ARG A 184 -26.99 3.51 3.55
C ARG A 184 -26.47 2.70 2.39
N ILE A 185 -25.26 2.16 2.56
CA ILE A 185 -24.66 1.21 1.63
C ILE A 185 -24.39 -0.09 2.39
N ALA A 186 -24.97 -1.20 1.95
CA ALA A 186 -24.84 -2.49 2.65
C ALA A 186 -24.25 -3.59 1.75
N PHE A 187 -23.17 -4.22 2.20
CA PHE A 187 -22.53 -5.38 1.56
C PHE A 187 -21.57 -6.08 2.53
N ASP A 188 -21.08 -7.27 2.16
CA ASP A 188 -20.21 -8.12 2.96
C ASP A 188 -18.73 -7.72 2.84
N PHE A 189 -18.36 -6.57 3.39
CA PHE A 189 -16.96 -6.15 3.45
C PHE A 189 -16.10 -6.97 4.43
N LYS A 190 -16.64 -8.00 5.11
CA LYS A 190 -15.84 -8.92 5.94
C LYS A 190 -15.32 -10.09 5.11
N SER A 191 -16.14 -10.62 4.20
CA SER A 191 -15.80 -11.77 3.34
C SER A 191 -14.55 -11.56 2.47
N TYR A 192 -14.19 -10.31 2.19
CA TYR A 192 -12.98 -9.96 1.41
C TYR A 192 -11.68 -10.08 2.22
N GLU A 193 -11.75 -10.21 3.55
CA GLU A 193 -10.61 -10.53 4.43
C GLU A 193 -11.00 -11.61 5.46
N PRO A 194 -11.15 -12.88 5.04
CA PRO A 194 -11.66 -13.97 5.89
C PRO A 194 -10.69 -14.29 7.05
N ASP A 195 -9.39 -14.09 6.85
CA ASP A 195 -8.35 -14.34 7.84
C ASP A 195 -8.09 -13.15 8.79
N ALA A 196 -8.75 -12.00 8.56
CA ALA A 196 -8.56 -10.84 9.42
C ALA A 196 -9.17 -11.08 10.82
N PRO A 197 -8.59 -10.49 11.89
CA PRO A 197 -9.13 -10.59 13.25
C PRO A 197 -10.63 -10.29 13.32
N VAL A 198 -11.29 -10.71 14.41
CA VAL A 198 -12.76 -10.60 14.59
C VAL A 198 -13.27 -9.16 14.34
N PHE A 199 -12.47 -8.14 14.63
CA PHE A 199 -12.79 -6.71 14.42
C PHE A 199 -12.34 -6.16 13.04
N GLY A 200 -11.57 -6.94 12.29
CA GLY A 200 -11.00 -6.57 11.00
C GLY A 200 -12.03 -6.63 9.88
N ILE A 201 -12.02 -5.61 9.03
CA ILE A 201 -12.86 -5.43 7.85
C ILE A 201 -11.96 -5.12 6.66
N ASP A 202 -12.43 -5.35 5.42
CA ASP A 202 -11.69 -4.94 4.23
C ASP A 202 -11.68 -3.40 4.08
N VAL A 203 -10.66 -2.80 4.69
CA VAL A 203 -10.44 -1.36 4.69
C VAL A 203 -10.12 -0.85 3.28
N GLU A 204 -9.55 -1.68 2.40
CA GLU A 204 -9.13 -1.26 1.07
C GLU A 204 -10.33 -1.11 0.13
N THR A 205 -11.22 -2.09 0.10
CA THR A 205 -12.47 -2.02 -0.67
C THR A 205 -13.34 -0.85 -0.21
N LEU A 206 -13.49 -0.67 1.11
CA LEU A 206 -14.22 0.47 1.67
C LEU A 206 -13.56 1.81 1.30
N ALA A 207 -12.24 1.90 1.36
CA ALA A 207 -11.52 3.12 0.98
C ALA A 207 -11.70 3.45 -0.51
N ASN A 208 -11.68 2.45 -1.38
CA ASN A 208 -11.87 2.63 -2.82
C ASN A 208 -13.30 3.10 -3.15
N LEU A 209 -14.31 2.48 -2.51
CA LEU A 209 -15.71 2.93 -2.59
C LEU A 209 -15.85 4.39 -2.16
N LEU A 210 -15.37 4.72 -0.96
CA LEU A 210 -15.44 6.08 -0.40
C LEU A 210 -14.71 7.09 -1.30
N LYS A 211 -13.54 6.72 -1.84
CA LYS A 211 -12.76 7.56 -2.74
C LYS A 211 -13.41 7.70 -4.12
N ALA A 212 -14.20 6.74 -4.60
CA ALA A 212 -14.92 6.90 -5.85
C ALA A 212 -16.02 7.96 -5.71
N GLU A 213 -16.71 7.98 -4.57
CA GLU A 213 -17.97 8.69 -4.43
C GLU A 213 -17.89 10.02 -3.68
N TYR A 214 -16.93 10.19 -2.77
CA TYR A 214 -16.86 11.36 -1.88
C TYR A 214 -15.58 12.16 -2.06
N ARG A 215 -15.67 13.47 -1.81
CA ARG A 215 -14.55 14.40 -1.78
C ARG A 215 -14.67 15.28 -0.54
N VAL A 216 -13.53 15.69 0.00
CA VAL A 216 -13.47 16.76 0.98
C VAL A 216 -13.00 18.02 0.30
N ARG A 217 -13.73 19.12 0.50
CA ARG A 217 -13.39 20.42 -0.03
C ARG A 217 -12.10 20.89 0.63
N ASP A 218 -11.08 21.11 -0.17
CA ASP A 218 -9.81 21.63 0.32
C ASP A 218 -9.80 23.15 0.16
N TYR A 219 -10.12 23.87 1.23
CA TYR A 219 -10.09 25.34 1.26
C TYR A 219 -8.68 25.92 1.41
N ARG A 220 -7.67 25.06 1.60
CA ARG A 220 -6.28 25.50 1.71
C ARG A 220 -5.76 25.88 0.35
N SER A 221 -5.11 27.04 0.27
CA SER A 221 -4.27 27.40 -0.89
C SER A 221 -3.22 26.32 -1.15
N LYS A 222 -2.70 26.25 -2.38
CA LYS A 222 -1.62 25.30 -2.72
C LYS A 222 -0.42 25.47 -1.78
N GLU A 223 -0.15 26.70 -1.37
CA GLU A 223 0.89 27.10 -0.42
C GLU A 223 0.61 26.55 1.00
N GLU A 224 -0.63 26.61 1.48
CA GLU A 224 -1.04 26.06 2.78
C GLU A 224 -1.03 24.54 2.81
N ILE A 225 -1.41 23.87 1.70
CA ILE A 225 -1.28 22.42 1.55
C ILE A 225 0.20 22.02 1.65
N ALA A 226 1.08 22.73 0.93
CA ALA A 226 2.52 22.50 0.98
C ALA A 226 3.11 22.79 2.37
N ALA A 227 2.69 23.89 3.03
CA ALA A 227 3.14 24.27 4.36
C ALA A 227 2.66 23.29 5.44
N TYR A 228 1.42 22.80 5.36
CA TYR A 228 0.90 21.78 6.25
C TYR A 228 1.64 20.45 6.08
N ALA A 229 1.90 20.03 4.84
CA ALA A 229 2.72 18.86 4.54
C ALA A 229 4.15 19.00 5.14
N LYS A 230 4.78 20.16 4.96
CA LYS A 230 6.11 20.49 5.52
C LYS A 230 6.12 20.48 7.06
N LYS A 231 5.13 21.09 7.71
CA LYS A 231 4.97 21.13 9.18
C LYS A 231 4.69 19.75 9.77
N LYS A 232 3.86 18.93 9.11
CA LYS A 232 3.54 17.56 9.52
C LYS A 232 4.76 16.65 9.39
N ARG A 233 5.58 16.84 8.35
CA ARG A 233 6.88 16.18 8.16
C ARG A 233 7.85 16.54 9.29
N GLY A 234 8.05 17.84 9.57
CA GLY A 234 8.94 18.28 10.66
C GLY A 234 8.54 17.79 12.06
N LYS A 235 7.24 17.78 12.39
CA LYS A 235 6.76 17.21 13.67
C LYS A 235 7.00 15.70 13.77
N ARG A 236 6.88 14.99 12.66
CA ARG A 236 7.12 13.53 12.58
C ARG A 236 8.60 13.21 12.77
N ASP A 237 9.49 13.99 12.15
CA ASP A 237 10.94 13.86 12.28
C ASP A 237 11.41 14.17 13.71
N LYS A 238 10.86 15.22 14.34
CA LYS A 238 11.18 15.58 15.73
C LYS A 238 10.70 14.54 16.75
N LYS A 239 9.48 13.99 16.58
CA LYS A 239 8.95 12.91 17.43
C LYS A 239 9.76 11.62 17.28
N LEU A 240 10.25 11.34 16.07
CA LEU A 240 11.08 10.19 15.78
C LEU A 240 12.47 10.31 16.42
N ARG A 241 13.11 11.49 16.34
CA ARG A 241 14.38 11.78 17.05
C ARG A 241 14.25 11.62 18.57
N ARG A 242 13.21 12.19 19.18
CA ARG A 242 12.98 12.06 20.64
C ARG A 242 12.79 10.61 21.08
N LYS A 243 12.09 9.79 20.28
CA LYS A 243 11.95 8.34 20.54
C LYS A 243 13.24 7.56 20.32
N MET A 244 14.16 8.04 19.47
CA MET A 244 15.48 7.42 19.31
C MET A 244 16.39 7.76 20.50
N GLU A 245 16.25 8.94 21.07
CA GLU A 245 16.96 9.39 22.28
C GLU A 245 16.41 8.72 23.55
N GLU A 246 15.08 8.62 23.72
CA GLU A 246 14.42 8.03 24.90
C GLU A 246 14.72 6.53 25.11
N PHE A 247 14.93 5.75 24.04
CA PHE A 247 14.92 4.28 24.16
C PHE A 247 16.28 3.60 24.18
N GLY A 248 17.37 4.26 23.78
CA GLY A 248 18.67 3.60 23.62
C GLY A 248 18.65 2.46 22.59
N ALA A 249 19.75 2.21 21.87
CA ALA A 249 19.73 1.24 20.77
C ALA A 249 19.59 -0.24 21.22
N SER A 250 19.66 -0.54 22.53
CA SER A 250 19.92 -1.89 23.05
C SER A 250 18.78 -2.60 23.78
N THR A 251 17.62 -1.98 24.01
CA THR A 251 16.54 -2.61 24.84
C THR A 251 15.15 -2.63 24.18
N MET A 252 15.03 -2.34 22.89
CA MET A 252 13.73 -2.25 22.22
C MET A 252 13.16 -3.60 21.74
N PRO A 253 11.89 -3.94 22.06
CA PRO A 253 11.20 -5.10 21.49
C PRO A 253 11.09 -5.05 19.95
N GLN A 254 11.24 -6.21 19.29
CA GLN A 254 11.27 -6.36 17.81
C GLN A 254 10.10 -5.67 17.08
N TYR A 255 8.90 -5.66 17.66
CA TYR A 255 7.72 -5.02 17.05
C TYR A 255 7.78 -3.47 17.09
N VAL A 256 8.45 -2.90 18.10
CA VAL A 256 8.72 -1.45 18.19
C VAL A 256 9.75 -1.05 17.15
N LEU A 257 10.80 -1.86 16.96
CA LEU A 257 11.76 -1.73 15.86
C LEU A 257 11.06 -1.81 14.50
N HIS A 258 10.13 -2.74 14.33
CA HIS A 258 9.34 -2.88 13.10
C HIS A 258 8.48 -1.63 12.81
N ARG A 259 7.78 -1.07 13.82
CA ARG A 259 6.94 0.14 13.69
C ARG A 259 7.77 1.40 13.47
N ILE A 260 8.92 1.53 14.15
CA ILE A 260 9.91 2.61 13.93
C ILE A 260 10.49 2.49 12.52
N ARG A 261 10.90 1.31 12.05
CA ARG A 261 11.39 1.06 10.68
C ARG A 261 10.33 1.39 9.61
N ARG A 262 9.05 1.12 9.87
CA ARG A 262 7.92 1.49 8.98
C ARG A 262 7.68 3.01 8.93
N VAL A 263 7.88 3.72 10.04
CA VAL A 263 7.86 5.20 10.09
C VAL A 263 9.11 5.79 9.43
N TRP A 264 10.29 5.22 9.67
CA TRP A 264 11.57 5.54 9.03
C TRP A 264 11.48 5.40 7.51
N ARG A 265 10.84 4.34 6.99
CA ARG A 265 10.62 4.11 5.56
C ARG A 265 9.76 5.20 4.89
N LYS A 266 8.71 5.69 5.57
CA LYS A 266 7.87 6.82 5.06
C LYS A 266 8.52 8.20 5.21
N VAL A 267 9.49 8.34 6.11
CA VAL A 267 10.25 9.58 6.31
C VAL A 267 11.43 9.63 5.33
N LEU A 268 12.18 8.54 5.16
CA LEU A 268 13.29 8.44 4.22
C LEU A 268 12.88 8.44 2.75
N SER A 269 11.71 7.89 2.39
CA SER A 269 11.19 8.03 1.03
C SER A 269 10.85 9.48 0.65
N ALA A 270 10.69 10.37 1.65
CA ALA A 270 10.53 11.81 1.44
C ALA A 270 11.81 12.62 1.74
N ALA A 271 12.74 12.08 2.53
CA ALA A 271 13.87 12.78 3.14
C ALA A 271 15.13 11.92 3.15
N GLY A 272 15.73 11.71 1.98
CA GLY A 272 17.17 11.47 1.89
C GLY A 272 17.86 12.73 1.34
N PRO A 273 19.10 13.05 1.72
CA PRO A 273 19.90 14.09 1.06
C PRO A 273 19.99 13.92 -0.47
N ARG A 274 19.74 12.71 -1.00
CA ARG A 274 19.60 12.44 -2.44
C ARG A 274 18.28 12.92 -3.08
N ALA A 275 17.18 13.11 -2.31
CA ALA A 275 15.92 13.63 -2.83
C ALA A 275 15.90 15.17 -3.00
N LEU A 276 16.87 15.87 -2.41
CA LEU A 276 17.10 17.31 -2.60
C LEU A 276 18.29 17.60 -3.54
N ALA A 277 19.01 16.56 -3.96
CA ALA A 277 20.16 16.66 -4.87
C ALA A 277 19.89 15.90 -6.17
N ALA A 278 18.87 16.34 -6.90
CA ALA A 278 18.79 16.40 -8.35
C ALA A 278 17.35 16.74 -8.72
N ARG A 279 17.12 17.81 -9.47
CA ARG A 279 16.10 17.75 -10.52
C ARG A 279 16.58 16.66 -11.48
N ALA A 280 16.40 15.40 -11.11
CA ALA A 280 16.63 14.31 -12.05
C ALA A 280 15.66 14.59 -13.19
N VAL A 281 16.21 14.78 -14.40
CA VAL A 281 15.40 14.88 -15.60
C VAL A 281 14.60 13.59 -15.65
N GLN A 282 13.31 13.68 -15.39
CA GLN A 282 12.42 12.54 -15.53
C GLN A 282 12.45 12.14 -17.00
N ARG A 283 12.88 10.92 -17.27
CA ARG A 283 12.91 10.32 -18.60
C ARG A 283 11.67 9.46 -18.72
N GLU A 284 10.81 9.81 -19.66
CA GLU A 284 9.57 9.10 -19.90
C GLU A 284 9.75 8.13 -21.08
N TYR A 285 9.34 6.89 -20.89
CA TYR A 285 9.43 5.85 -21.91
C TYR A 285 8.03 5.38 -22.27
N LYS A 286 7.71 5.31 -23.56
CA LYS A 286 6.43 4.80 -24.03
C LYS A 286 6.25 3.32 -23.68
N GLN A 287 7.36 2.59 -23.61
CA GLN A 287 7.38 1.18 -23.28
C GLN A 287 8.39 0.87 -22.20
N MET A 288 8.04 -0.03 -21.28
CA MET A 288 8.95 -0.54 -20.27
C MET A 288 8.88 -2.07 -20.26
N LEU A 289 9.97 -2.72 -20.69
CA LEU A 289 10.06 -4.17 -20.79
C LEU A 289 11.00 -4.70 -19.70
N LEU A 290 10.56 -5.70 -18.95
CA LEU A 290 11.38 -6.32 -17.92
C LEU A 290 12.11 -7.54 -18.47
N LEU A 291 13.40 -7.66 -18.20
CA LEU A 291 14.27 -8.76 -18.62
C LEU A 291 14.74 -9.62 -17.43
N GLY A 292 14.47 -10.91 -17.44
CA GLY A 292 14.93 -11.87 -16.43
C GLY A 292 14.25 -11.74 -15.05
N ALA A 293 14.93 -12.24 -14.01
CA ALA A 293 14.47 -12.38 -12.62
C ALA A 293 14.06 -11.04 -11.95
N ASN A 294 12.88 -10.56 -12.32
CA ASN A 294 12.43 -9.19 -12.06
C ASN A 294 11.16 -9.13 -11.23
N ARG A 295 10.81 -10.14 -10.42
CA ARG A 295 9.56 -10.02 -9.64
C ARG A 295 9.61 -8.86 -8.65
N GLU A 296 10.76 -8.63 -8.00
CA GLU A 296 10.95 -7.39 -7.21
C GLU A 296 10.79 -6.16 -8.11
N THR A 297 11.51 -6.08 -9.24
CA THR A 297 11.44 -4.96 -10.19
C THR A 297 10.00 -4.68 -10.63
N ALA A 298 9.24 -5.71 -11.01
CA ALA A 298 7.85 -5.66 -11.44
C ALA A 298 6.94 -5.20 -10.31
N PHE A 299 7.11 -5.78 -9.11
CA PHE A 299 6.36 -5.39 -7.92
C PHE A 299 6.59 -3.91 -7.59
N ARG A 300 7.84 -3.43 -7.64
CA ARG A 300 8.22 -2.04 -7.38
C ARG A 300 7.68 -1.07 -8.42
N LEU A 301 7.73 -1.48 -9.69
CA LEU A 301 7.16 -0.70 -10.78
C LEU A 301 5.64 -0.57 -10.62
N HIS A 302 4.97 -1.66 -10.24
CA HIS A 302 3.55 -1.66 -9.91
C HIS A 302 3.23 -0.78 -8.69
N GLU A 303 3.97 -0.89 -7.58
CA GLU A 303 3.77 -0.05 -6.38
C GLU A 303 3.85 1.44 -6.72
N ARG A 304 4.78 1.83 -7.60
CA ARG A 304 5.03 3.23 -7.95
C ARG A 304 4.01 3.78 -8.95
N TRP A 305 3.78 3.06 -10.04
CA TRP A 305 3.06 3.58 -11.21
C TRP A 305 1.75 2.85 -11.50
N ARG A 306 1.39 1.83 -10.71
CA ARG A 306 0.28 0.88 -11.02
C ARG A 306 0.43 0.24 -12.39
N PHE A 307 1.66 0.15 -12.87
CA PHE A 307 2.01 -0.37 -14.16
C PHE A 307 2.27 -1.87 -14.03
N THR A 308 1.41 -2.68 -14.65
CA THR A 308 1.59 -4.13 -14.79
C THR A 308 1.69 -4.44 -16.27
N GLU A 309 2.89 -4.38 -16.83
CA GLU A 309 3.11 -4.98 -18.13
C GLU A 309 3.69 -6.36 -17.95
N THR A 310 2.91 -7.35 -18.39
CA THR A 310 3.41 -8.70 -18.60
C THR A 310 4.21 -8.70 -19.90
N SER A 311 5.47 -9.09 -19.82
CA SER A 311 6.34 -9.34 -20.96
C SER A 311 6.86 -10.77 -20.89
N LEU A 312 7.43 -11.27 -21.99
CA LEU A 312 7.99 -12.62 -22.09
C LEU A 312 8.90 -12.97 -20.91
N PHE A 313 9.78 -12.06 -20.51
CA PHE A 313 10.76 -12.31 -19.46
C PHE A 313 10.35 -11.80 -18.08
N SER A 314 9.25 -11.03 -17.94
CA SER A 314 8.77 -10.65 -16.59
C SER A 314 8.26 -11.82 -15.77
N ALA A 315 7.91 -12.93 -16.44
CA ALA A 315 7.42 -14.16 -15.81
C ALA A 315 8.53 -15.21 -15.61
N ALA A 316 9.75 -14.96 -16.10
CA ALA A 316 10.86 -15.90 -16.09
C ALA A 316 11.93 -15.48 -15.08
N SER A 317 12.49 -16.44 -14.33
CA SER A 317 13.83 -16.29 -13.76
C SER A 317 14.84 -16.85 -14.77
N SER A 318 15.90 -16.09 -15.06
CA SER A 318 17.01 -16.55 -15.89
C SER A 318 18.16 -16.97 -14.98
N GLY A 319 18.73 -18.15 -15.20
CA GLY A 319 19.89 -18.63 -14.43
C GLY A 319 21.17 -17.84 -14.70
N SER A 320 21.26 -17.17 -15.86
CA SER A 320 22.35 -16.23 -16.16
C SER A 320 22.00 -15.21 -17.25
N LEU A 321 22.78 -14.13 -17.33
CA LEU A 321 22.75 -13.12 -18.38
C LEU A 321 23.02 -13.74 -19.77
N ALA A 322 23.87 -14.75 -19.85
CA ALA A 322 24.16 -15.47 -21.10
C ALA A 322 22.95 -16.28 -21.57
N ALA A 323 22.29 -16.99 -20.65
CA ALA A 323 21.03 -17.70 -20.90
C ALA A 323 19.93 -16.75 -21.39
N LEU A 324 19.79 -15.59 -20.75
CA LEU A 324 18.85 -14.54 -21.18
C LEU A 324 19.19 -14.01 -22.57
N ALA A 325 20.46 -13.75 -22.86
CA ALA A 325 20.90 -13.28 -24.18
C ALA A 325 20.63 -14.34 -25.28
N ASP A 326 20.82 -15.64 -24.98
CA ASP A 326 20.50 -16.69 -25.94
C ASP A 326 18.99 -16.82 -26.19
N ALA A 327 18.19 -16.74 -25.12
CA ALA A 327 16.74 -16.72 -25.23
C ALA A 327 16.22 -15.54 -26.07
N LEU A 328 16.85 -14.36 -25.93
CA LEU A 328 16.52 -13.18 -26.72
C LEU A 328 16.85 -13.33 -28.21
N LYS A 329 17.84 -14.14 -28.58
CA LYS A 329 18.13 -14.40 -30.02
C LYS A 329 17.00 -15.19 -30.68
N ARG A 330 16.25 -15.98 -29.92
CA ARG A 330 15.26 -16.94 -30.44
C ARG A 330 14.01 -17.01 -29.54
N PRO A 331 13.28 -15.90 -29.31
CA PRO A 331 12.18 -15.88 -28.35
C PRO A 331 11.06 -16.86 -28.70
N ASP A 332 10.82 -17.12 -30.00
CA ASP A 332 9.79 -18.05 -30.47
C ASP A 332 10.13 -19.53 -30.19
N ALA A 333 11.41 -19.83 -29.94
CA ALA A 333 11.84 -21.19 -29.63
C ALA A 333 11.62 -21.53 -28.15
N ILE A 334 11.46 -20.54 -27.26
CA ILE A 334 11.29 -20.77 -25.82
C ILE A 334 10.04 -21.63 -25.55
N ALA A 335 8.92 -21.32 -26.19
CA ALA A 335 7.68 -22.08 -26.02
C ALA A 335 7.76 -23.51 -26.58
N LYS A 336 8.61 -23.72 -27.59
CA LYS A 336 8.76 -25.01 -28.30
C LYS A 336 9.80 -25.92 -27.66
N GLY A 337 10.60 -25.38 -26.75
CA GLY A 337 11.68 -26.09 -26.10
C GLY A 337 11.24 -27.21 -25.17
N LEU A 338 12.24 -27.95 -24.68
CA LEU A 338 12.05 -28.98 -23.67
C LEU A 338 11.86 -28.31 -22.30
N PHE A 339 10.75 -28.66 -21.63
CA PHE A 339 10.47 -28.24 -20.26
C PHE A 339 10.55 -29.43 -19.31
N THR A 340 11.24 -29.23 -18.20
CA THR A 340 11.32 -30.18 -17.08
C THR A 340 10.74 -29.53 -15.84
N LEU A 341 10.00 -30.30 -15.03
CA LEU A 341 9.48 -29.81 -13.77
C LEU A 341 10.58 -29.85 -12.69
N ASP A 342 10.86 -28.71 -12.08
CA ASP A 342 11.58 -28.60 -10.81
C ASP A 342 10.53 -28.64 -9.68
N GLU A 343 10.29 -29.84 -9.14
CA GLU A 343 9.28 -30.06 -8.10
C GLU A 343 9.57 -29.25 -6.81
N PRO A 344 10.80 -29.21 -6.26
CA PRO A 344 11.12 -28.37 -5.11
C PRO A 344 10.79 -26.89 -5.31
N LYS A 345 11.09 -26.33 -6.49
CA LYS A 345 10.79 -24.92 -6.79
C LYS A 345 9.37 -24.68 -7.29
N GLN A 346 8.64 -25.75 -7.62
CA GLN A 346 7.36 -25.71 -8.32
C GLN A 346 7.43 -24.82 -9.57
N ALA A 347 8.43 -25.09 -10.42
CA ALA A 347 8.72 -24.31 -11.61
C ALA A 347 8.99 -25.21 -12.83
N TRP A 348 8.58 -24.75 -14.01
CA TRP A 348 8.97 -25.32 -15.29
C TRP A 348 10.32 -24.74 -15.72
N HIS A 349 11.31 -25.60 -15.86
CA HIS A 349 12.64 -25.25 -16.34
C HIS A 349 12.75 -25.53 -17.85
N SER A 350 13.03 -24.51 -18.64
CA SER A 350 13.35 -24.61 -20.06
C SER A 350 14.81 -25.03 -20.21
N ALA A 351 15.04 -26.29 -20.59
CA ALA A 351 16.38 -26.85 -20.69
C ALA A 351 17.24 -26.14 -21.76
N ASP A 352 16.63 -25.72 -22.86
CA ASP A 352 17.31 -25.10 -23.99
C ASP A 352 17.84 -23.69 -23.66
N PHE A 353 17.18 -22.99 -22.73
CA PHE A 353 17.45 -21.58 -22.45
C PHE A 353 17.82 -21.28 -21.00
N GLY A 354 17.79 -22.27 -20.10
CA GLY A 354 18.06 -22.04 -18.67
C GLY A 354 17.11 -21.03 -18.02
N LEU A 355 15.84 -21.06 -18.43
CA LEU A 355 14.78 -20.19 -17.92
C LEU A 355 13.83 -20.98 -17.03
N GLU A 356 13.39 -20.40 -15.93
CA GLU A 356 12.42 -21.00 -15.02
C GLU A 356 11.11 -20.19 -15.00
N PHE A 357 9.98 -20.89 -15.06
CA PHE A 357 8.63 -20.31 -15.05
C PHE A 357 7.82 -20.95 -13.93
N LYS A 358 7.17 -20.15 -13.10
CA LYS A 358 6.39 -20.68 -11.98
C LYS A 358 5.18 -21.49 -12.47
N VAL A 359 4.96 -22.68 -11.90
CA VAL A 359 3.76 -23.49 -12.16
C VAL A 359 2.54 -22.76 -11.61
N LYS A 360 1.45 -22.70 -12.38
CA LYS A 360 0.21 -22.02 -11.95
C LYS A 360 -0.51 -22.83 -10.88
N LEU A 361 -0.51 -24.15 -11.02
CA LEU A 361 -0.96 -25.10 -10.00
C LEU A 361 0.08 -25.15 -8.85
N GLN A 362 -0.16 -24.41 -7.77
CA GLN A 362 0.67 -24.46 -6.56
C GLN A 362 0.19 -25.59 -5.64
N TRP A 363 1.11 -26.35 -5.07
CA TRP A 363 0.80 -27.36 -4.04
C TRP A 363 1.61 -27.13 -2.76
N LYS A 364 1.17 -27.74 -1.65
CA LYS A 364 1.87 -27.60 -0.37
C LYS A 364 3.14 -28.45 -0.39
N GLU A 365 4.20 -27.92 0.22
CA GLU A 365 5.44 -28.67 0.44
C GLU A 365 5.16 -29.98 1.19
N GLY A 366 5.80 -31.08 0.76
CA GLY A 366 5.57 -32.42 1.29
C GLY A 366 4.25 -33.08 0.85
N LYS A 367 3.45 -32.44 0.00
CA LYS A 367 2.31 -33.08 -0.69
C LYS A 367 2.75 -33.53 -2.09
N PRO A 368 2.18 -34.65 -2.61
CA PRO A 368 2.46 -35.05 -3.98
C PRO A 368 2.04 -33.93 -4.95
N PRO A 369 2.74 -33.80 -6.10
CA PRO A 369 2.36 -32.85 -7.12
C PRO A 369 0.95 -33.16 -7.66
N PRO A 370 0.29 -32.20 -8.33
CA PRO A 370 -0.94 -32.43 -9.07
C PRO A 370 -0.83 -33.64 -10.01
N ALA A 371 -1.98 -34.22 -10.37
CA ALA A 371 -2.00 -35.37 -11.27
C ALA A 371 -1.31 -35.02 -12.60
N LYS A 372 -0.62 -35.98 -13.22
CA LYS A 372 0.14 -35.76 -14.46
C LYS A 372 -0.66 -35.01 -15.53
N ALA A 373 -1.94 -35.36 -15.72
CA ALA A 373 -2.82 -34.69 -16.68
C ALA A 373 -2.99 -33.18 -16.39
N GLN A 374 -3.07 -32.78 -15.12
CA GLN A 374 -3.16 -31.37 -14.73
C GLN A 374 -1.84 -30.64 -14.97
N MET A 375 -0.71 -31.31 -14.76
CA MET A 375 0.62 -30.77 -15.05
C MET A 375 0.85 -30.62 -16.55
N ASP A 376 0.40 -31.59 -17.35
CA ASP A 376 0.45 -31.51 -18.82
C ASP A 376 -0.41 -30.33 -19.34
N GLU A 377 -1.57 -30.08 -18.73
CA GLU A 377 -2.44 -28.93 -19.02
C GLU A 377 -1.78 -27.59 -18.63
N ASP A 378 -1.17 -27.51 -17.44
CA ASP A 378 -0.43 -26.33 -16.98
C ASP A 378 0.73 -25.98 -17.93
N LEU A 379 1.48 -27.00 -18.39
CA LEU A 379 2.55 -26.83 -19.35
C LEU A 379 2.02 -26.37 -20.73
N ALA A 380 0.89 -26.93 -21.19
CA ALA A 380 0.26 -26.50 -22.44
C ALA A 380 -0.19 -25.02 -22.37
N ASP A 381 -0.80 -24.61 -21.25
CA ASP A 381 -1.16 -23.21 -20.99
C ASP A 381 0.08 -22.30 -20.96
N LEU A 382 1.15 -22.71 -20.27
CA LEU A 382 2.41 -21.97 -20.26
C LEU A 382 2.94 -21.77 -21.68
N ARG A 383 2.99 -22.83 -22.50
CA ARG A 383 3.47 -22.73 -23.89
C ARG A 383 2.65 -21.75 -24.71
N GLY A 384 1.32 -21.83 -24.67
CA GLY A 384 0.44 -20.90 -25.39
C GLY A 384 0.65 -19.44 -24.94
N ARG A 385 0.86 -19.20 -23.64
CA ARG A 385 1.20 -17.87 -23.13
C ARG A 385 2.57 -17.38 -23.64
N LEU A 386 3.58 -18.25 -23.66
CA LEU A 386 4.92 -17.89 -24.10
C LEU A 386 4.98 -17.56 -25.59
N GLU A 387 4.25 -18.28 -26.44
CA GLU A 387 4.15 -17.96 -27.88
C GLU A 387 3.60 -16.54 -28.09
N LYS A 388 2.49 -16.23 -27.44
CA LYS A 388 1.88 -14.89 -27.51
C LYS A 388 2.81 -13.81 -26.96
N LEU A 389 3.45 -14.06 -25.81
CA LEU A 389 4.36 -13.10 -25.20
C LEU A 389 5.63 -12.88 -26.04
N ALA A 390 6.12 -13.90 -26.74
CA ALA A 390 7.25 -13.79 -27.66
C ALA A 390 6.91 -12.93 -28.88
N GLU A 391 5.73 -13.14 -29.48
CA GLU A 391 5.23 -12.31 -30.57
C GLU A 391 5.05 -10.86 -30.12
N ASP A 392 4.36 -10.63 -28.99
CA ASP A 392 4.13 -9.31 -28.41
C ASP A 392 5.46 -8.60 -28.11
N PHE A 393 6.44 -9.32 -27.55
CA PHE A 393 7.77 -8.78 -27.24
C PHE A 393 8.52 -8.33 -28.50
N ARG A 394 8.53 -9.16 -29.57
CA ARG A 394 9.14 -8.79 -30.86
C ARG A 394 8.45 -7.59 -31.48
N ARG A 395 7.11 -7.60 -31.54
CA ARG A 395 6.31 -6.49 -32.10
C ARG A 395 6.60 -5.17 -31.39
N ARG A 396 6.75 -5.22 -30.07
CA ARG A 396 7.06 -4.07 -29.24
C ARG A 396 8.48 -3.55 -29.48
N LEU A 397 9.49 -4.42 -29.48
CA LEU A 397 10.85 -4.00 -29.78
C LEU A 397 11.04 -3.46 -31.19
N ALA A 398 10.38 -4.04 -32.18
CA ALA A 398 10.48 -3.60 -33.57
C ALA A 398 9.78 -2.27 -33.86
N ASN A 399 8.98 -1.75 -32.91
CA ASN A 399 8.36 -0.46 -33.08
C ASN A 399 9.37 0.68 -32.82
N ASP A 400 9.04 1.88 -33.26
CA ASP A 400 9.92 3.06 -33.13
C ASP A 400 9.69 3.82 -31.81
N GLU A 401 8.96 3.22 -30.87
CA GLU A 401 8.66 3.85 -29.59
C GLU A 401 9.86 3.75 -28.64
N GLU A 402 10.06 4.82 -27.87
CA GLU A 402 11.13 4.85 -26.87
C GLU A 402 10.88 3.79 -25.79
N THR A 403 11.75 2.79 -25.78
CA THR A 403 11.60 1.57 -24.97
C THR A 403 12.70 1.46 -23.93
N LEU A 404 12.32 1.35 -22.65
CA LEU A 404 13.25 1.03 -21.57
C LEU A 404 13.20 -0.46 -21.25
N LEU A 405 14.29 -1.17 -21.51
CA LEU A 405 14.50 -2.52 -21.02
C LEU A 405 15.13 -2.45 -19.63
N VAL A 406 14.54 -3.11 -18.64
CA VAL A 406 15.04 -3.11 -17.26
C VAL A 406 15.54 -4.50 -16.90
N TYR A 407 16.82 -4.59 -16.52
CA TYR A 407 17.47 -5.81 -16.07
C TYR A 407 18.01 -5.65 -14.65
N ARG A 408 17.60 -6.54 -13.74
CA ARG A 408 18.19 -6.68 -12.41
C ARG A 408 19.34 -7.68 -12.49
N LEU A 409 20.54 -7.27 -12.08
CA LEU A 409 21.68 -8.18 -11.97
C LEU A 409 21.42 -9.18 -10.83
N ALA A 410 21.37 -10.48 -11.12
CA ALA A 410 21.01 -11.49 -10.13
C ALA A 410 22.13 -11.70 -9.10
N GLU A 411 21.79 -12.33 -7.98
CA GLU A 411 22.78 -12.67 -6.96
C GLU A 411 23.77 -13.70 -7.52
N GLY A 412 25.07 -13.47 -7.34
CA GLY A 412 26.13 -14.28 -7.95
C GLY A 412 26.55 -13.83 -9.35
N GLU A 413 25.74 -13.06 -10.08
CA GLU A 413 26.13 -12.45 -11.36
C GLU A 413 26.92 -11.15 -11.21
N GLY A 414 27.58 -10.97 -10.06
CA GLY A 414 28.30 -9.76 -9.73
C GLY A 414 29.31 -9.35 -10.81
N PRO A 415 29.91 -8.17 -10.67
CA PRO A 415 30.85 -7.59 -11.64
C PRO A 415 32.16 -8.38 -11.70
N GLY A 416 32.08 -9.54 -12.33
CA GLY A 416 33.20 -10.38 -12.72
C GLY A 416 33.88 -9.83 -13.99
N PRO A 417 35.04 -10.39 -14.35
CA PRO A 417 35.85 -9.90 -15.47
C PRO A 417 35.13 -9.95 -16.82
N ASP A 418 34.10 -10.79 -16.94
CA ASP A 418 33.34 -11.04 -18.17
C ASP A 418 32.01 -10.28 -18.24
N LEU A 419 31.64 -9.48 -17.22
CA LEU A 419 30.33 -8.81 -17.18
C LEU A 419 30.15 -7.85 -18.36
N ALA A 420 31.22 -7.19 -18.80
CA ALA A 420 31.19 -6.31 -19.97
C ALA A 420 30.77 -7.07 -21.23
N GLU A 421 31.46 -8.18 -21.51
CA GLU A 421 31.19 -9.04 -22.66
C GLU A 421 29.77 -9.64 -22.61
N ARG A 422 29.33 -10.08 -21.44
CA ARG A 422 27.96 -10.61 -21.27
C ARG A 422 26.89 -9.55 -21.53
N LEU A 423 27.09 -8.31 -21.06
CA LEU A 423 26.17 -7.21 -21.32
C LEU A 423 26.22 -6.76 -22.79
N ASP A 424 27.39 -6.78 -23.44
CA ASP A 424 27.54 -6.52 -24.87
C ASP A 424 26.76 -7.57 -25.68
N GLY A 425 26.85 -8.85 -25.29
CA GLY A 425 26.08 -9.94 -25.88
C GLY A 425 24.57 -9.76 -25.72
N LEU A 426 24.12 -9.24 -24.58
CA LEU A 426 22.72 -8.91 -24.36
C LEU A 426 22.26 -7.75 -25.27
N GLU A 427 23.04 -6.67 -25.36
CA GLU A 427 22.73 -5.54 -26.25
C GLU A 427 22.71 -5.96 -27.72
N ALA A 428 23.63 -6.82 -28.14
CA ALA A 428 23.65 -7.38 -29.49
C ALA A 428 22.41 -8.25 -29.77
N ALA A 429 21.96 -9.05 -28.81
CA ALA A 429 20.73 -9.83 -28.94
C ALA A 429 19.48 -8.93 -29.08
N ILE A 430 19.39 -7.86 -28.28
CA ILE A 430 18.30 -6.87 -28.38
C ILE A 430 18.32 -6.18 -29.76
N ALA A 431 19.49 -5.76 -30.23
CA ALA A 431 19.64 -5.14 -31.55
C ALA A 431 19.24 -6.09 -32.70
N ALA A 432 19.60 -7.37 -32.60
CA ALA A 432 19.26 -8.39 -33.60
C ALA A 432 17.75 -8.63 -33.75
N LEU A 433 16.96 -8.30 -32.72
CA LEU A 433 15.49 -8.32 -32.77
C LEU A 433 14.87 -7.12 -33.50
N GLY A 434 15.70 -6.23 -34.06
CA GLY A 434 15.26 -5.05 -34.80
C GLY A 434 14.89 -3.86 -33.92
N ALA A 435 15.34 -3.84 -32.66
CA ALA A 435 15.08 -2.76 -31.73
C ALA A 435 15.78 -1.45 -32.16
N ARG A 436 15.01 -0.38 -32.39
CA ARG A 436 15.54 0.88 -32.96
C ARG A 436 15.75 1.98 -31.92
N ASN A 437 14.81 2.15 -31.00
CA ASN A 437 14.80 3.25 -30.04
C ASN A 437 14.69 2.73 -28.61
N TRP A 438 15.81 2.24 -28.07
CA TRP A 438 15.81 1.58 -26.76
C TRP A 438 16.96 2.00 -25.85
N LYS A 439 16.73 1.83 -24.55
CA LYS A 439 17.75 1.91 -23.49
C LYS A 439 17.68 0.66 -22.62
N LEU A 440 18.82 0.15 -22.20
CA LEU A 440 18.98 -0.91 -21.21
C LEU A 440 19.37 -0.29 -19.87
N LEU A 441 18.44 -0.32 -18.92
CA LEU A 441 18.66 0.01 -17.53
C LEU A 441 19.10 -1.26 -16.77
N VAL A 442 20.37 -1.31 -16.38
CA VAL A 442 20.90 -2.36 -15.52
C VAL A 442 20.88 -1.86 -14.07
N VAL A 443 20.15 -2.58 -13.21
CA VAL A 443 20.07 -2.30 -11.78
C VAL A 443 20.97 -3.29 -11.04
N CYS A 444 21.91 -2.78 -10.25
CA CYS A 444 22.88 -3.54 -9.47
C CYS A 444 22.84 -3.16 -7.98
N ARG A 445 23.64 -3.82 -7.14
CA ARG A 445 23.83 -3.38 -5.75
C ARG A 445 24.73 -2.15 -5.70
N GLU A 446 24.54 -1.28 -4.72
CA GLU A 446 25.36 -0.07 -4.55
C GLU A 446 26.86 -0.41 -4.39
N SER A 447 27.17 -1.55 -3.76
CA SER A 447 28.53 -2.09 -3.66
C SER A 447 29.16 -2.52 -4.99
N ASP A 448 28.34 -2.80 -5.99
CA ASP A 448 28.75 -3.32 -7.29
C ASP A 448 28.86 -2.20 -8.34
N LEU A 449 28.22 -1.05 -8.11
CA LEU A 449 28.14 0.05 -9.07
C LEU A 449 29.52 0.55 -9.57
N ALA A 450 30.49 0.67 -8.68
CA ALA A 450 31.84 1.14 -9.02
C ALA A 450 32.65 0.15 -9.86
N LYS A 451 32.20 -1.12 -9.93
CA LYS A 451 32.83 -2.20 -10.69
C LYS A 451 32.09 -2.48 -12.00
N MET A 452 31.00 -1.77 -12.27
CA MET A 452 30.27 -1.91 -13.53
C MET A 452 31.15 -1.41 -14.68
N PRO A 453 31.10 -2.07 -15.85
CA PRO A 453 31.79 -1.57 -17.02
C PRO A 453 31.26 -0.18 -17.42
N PRO A 454 32.01 0.60 -18.23
CA PRO A 454 31.55 1.90 -18.68
C PRO A 454 30.16 1.84 -19.33
N PRO A 455 29.32 2.88 -19.18
CA PRO A 455 28.04 2.94 -19.88
C PRO A 455 28.24 3.03 -21.39
N SER A 456 27.32 2.47 -22.15
CA SER A 456 27.28 2.57 -23.62
C SER A 456 26.24 3.62 -24.04
N ALA A 457 26.08 3.84 -25.36
CA ALA A 457 25.02 4.69 -25.88
C ALA A 457 23.62 4.23 -25.43
N ASN A 458 23.41 2.93 -25.26
CA ASN A 458 22.11 2.37 -24.87
C ASN A 458 22.07 1.86 -23.43
N ARG A 459 23.20 1.77 -22.71
CA ARG A 459 23.26 1.19 -21.38
C ARG A 459 23.42 2.21 -20.27
N ILE A 460 22.57 2.07 -19.26
CA ILE A 460 22.51 2.94 -18.08
C ILE A 460 22.57 2.07 -16.83
N TYR A 461 23.39 2.45 -15.86
CA TYR A 461 23.47 1.76 -14.57
C TYR A 461 22.79 2.54 -13.48
N ARG A 462 21.97 1.87 -12.69
CA ARG A 462 21.53 2.38 -11.39
C ARG A 462 21.76 1.33 -10.33
N SER A 463 21.70 1.76 -9.08
CA SER A 463 21.92 0.87 -7.96
C SER A 463 20.87 1.01 -6.89
N VAL A 464 20.69 -0.10 -6.18
CA VAL A 464 19.93 -0.19 -4.94
C VAL A 464 20.85 -0.72 -3.85
N ARG A 465 20.59 -0.41 -2.58
CA ARG A 465 21.44 -0.87 -1.47
C ARG A 465 21.48 -2.38 -1.35
N ARG A 466 20.34 -3.02 -1.60
CA ARG A 466 20.15 -4.46 -1.58
C ARG A 466 18.91 -4.83 -2.37
N PHE A 467 18.93 -6.01 -2.95
CA PHE A 467 17.74 -6.63 -3.52
C PHE A 467 16.92 -7.33 -2.43
N THR A 468 15.66 -7.57 -2.74
CA THR A 468 14.83 -8.50 -1.97
C THR A 468 15.30 -9.92 -2.26
N PRO A 469 15.46 -10.81 -1.26
CA PRO A 469 15.77 -12.22 -1.49
C PRO A 469 14.75 -12.87 -2.44
N ASP A 470 15.20 -13.79 -3.28
CA ASP A 470 14.37 -14.34 -4.36
C ASP A 470 13.19 -15.19 -3.82
N GLU A 471 13.31 -15.76 -2.62
CA GLU A 471 12.22 -16.41 -1.89
C GLU A 471 11.14 -15.44 -1.37
N HIS A 472 11.41 -14.14 -1.39
CA HIS A 472 10.58 -13.10 -0.80
C HIS A 472 10.29 -11.92 -1.74
N GLU A 473 10.40 -12.09 -3.06
CA GLU A 473 10.36 -10.97 -4.04
C GLU A 473 9.11 -10.06 -3.97
N THR A 474 7.99 -10.55 -3.43
CA THR A 474 6.76 -9.78 -3.22
C THR A 474 6.70 -9.08 -1.85
N TRP A 475 7.63 -9.39 -0.95
CA TRP A 475 7.73 -8.81 0.38
C TRP A 475 8.63 -7.59 0.29
N GLY A 476 8.06 -6.49 -0.21
CA GLY A 476 8.76 -5.24 -0.45
C GLY A 476 9.43 -4.58 0.77
N GLU A 477 9.47 -5.22 1.94
CA GLU A 477 10.18 -4.74 3.13
C GLU A 477 11.66 -5.18 3.19
N LEU A 478 12.01 -6.29 2.51
CA LEU A 478 13.34 -6.89 2.63
C LEU A 478 14.39 -6.26 1.69
N GLY A 479 13.99 -5.80 0.50
CA GLY A 479 14.87 -5.06 -0.42
C GLY A 479 15.10 -3.59 -0.08
N ASP A 480 15.39 -2.77 -1.11
CA ASP A 480 15.59 -1.31 -1.00
C ASP A 480 14.48 -0.51 -1.72
N PRO A 481 13.31 -0.32 -1.07
CA PRO A 481 12.20 0.42 -1.67
C PRO A 481 12.55 1.87 -2.02
N VAL A 482 13.52 2.48 -1.33
CA VAL A 482 13.91 3.87 -1.56
C VAL A 482 14.76 3.97 -2.83
N GLY A 483 15.74 3.08 -3.00
CA GLY A 483 16.52 2.97 -4.22
C GLY A 483 15.64 2.73 -5.45
N TRP A 484 14.73 1.75 -5.37
CA TRP A 484 13.76 1.49 -6.43
C TRP A 484 12.84 2.67 -6.73
N SER A 485 12.33 3.35 -5.69
CA SER A 485 11.50 4.55 -5.90
C SER A 485 12.27 5.69 -6.55
N ALA A 486 13.57 5.84 -6.26
CA ALA A 486 14.41 6.85 -6.91
C ALA A 486 14.63 6.52 -8.39
N ILE A 487 14.97 5.25 -8.69
CA ILE A 487 15.11 4.75 -10.06
C ILE A 487 13.82 5.00 -10.83
N PHE A 488 12.66 4.58 -10.33
CA PHE A 488 11.40 4.77 -11.06
C PHE A 488 10.83 6.19 -10.99
N THR A 489 11.45 7.11 -10.24
CA THR A 489 11.16 8.55 -10.37
C THR A 489 11.96 9.14 -11.52
N GLU A 490 13.18 8.66 -11.74
CA GLU A 490 13.99 9.06 -12.88
C GLU A 490 13.50 8.44 -14.18
N PHE A 491 13.13 7.15 -14.17
CA PHE A 491 12.66 6.40 -15.32
C PHE A 491 11.17 6.10 -15.15
N ALA A 492 10.32 6.87 -15.81
CA ALA A 492 8.87 6.76 -15.70
C ALA A 492 8.28 6.18 -16.99
N PRO A 493 7.19 5.40 -16.91
CA PRO A 493 6.39 5.14 -18.09
C PRO A 493 5.73 6.47 -18.52
N ALA A 494 5.74 6.77 -19.81
CA ALA A 494 4.89 7.81 -20.37
C ALA A 494 3.45 7.47 -19.98
N ALA A 495 2.71 8.42 -19.41
CA ALA A 495 1.36 8.18 -18.91
C ALA A 495 0.55 7.44 -19.98
N LYS A 496 -0.06 6.28 -19.61
CA LYS A 496 -1.02 5.63 -20.51
C LYS A 496 -2.03 6.71 -20.87
N SER A 497 -2.07 7.11 -22.15
CA SER A 497 -3.21 7.89 -22.65
C SER A 497 -4.43 7.11 -22.22
N SER A 498 -5.28 7.70 -21.38
CA SER A 498 -6.53 7.10 -20.95
C SER A 498 -7.29 6.65 -22.21
N LYS A 499 -7.22 5.36 -22.52
CA LYS A 499 -8.03 4.69 -23.52
C LYS A 499 -8.90 3.72 -22.78
#